data_AF-A0A4R8K1U9-F1
#
_entry.id   AF-A0A4R8K1U9-F1
#
_cell.length_a   1.000
_cell.length_b   1.000
_cell.length_c   1.000
_cell.angle_alpha   90.00
_cell.angle_beta   90.00
_cell.angle_gamma   90.00
#
_symmetry.space_group_name_H-M   'P 1'
#
loop_
_entity.id
_entity.type
_entity.pdbx_description
1 polymer ?
#
loop_
_entity_poly.entity_id
_entity_poly.type
_entity_poly.pdbx_seq_one_letter_code
_entity_poly.pdbx_strand_id
1 'polypeptide(L)'
;MPQLNLFIDTNIFLNFYHYTNDDTGVINSLIERIAEEKIVLHLPQQVSDEWERNREVKLSTAANEFSKITFPDTIPRHMHGLASADLYKQAVEQAKKARNHLVAEATVKARTYGLEVDAMLNLLFEAATKYPHDLAIFELGTRRAKLGNPTGKSGSVGDQYNWEMLLSKVPADDLYIVTKDGDYVSALGGTDENGGLYANAFLKREWSSRKGGKNLYIFQNLKSAITYLTKLTVAGAPANLAEEPQPVPNEPAPNPAQVEDVPVVAPVQPEGQAVPQHIGEAVIEPEPQAAGVMPGPVPTPDQEAAKNAAIDELVDSPNFAMTHIAIANLRPYSQFFTVADANRLFEAAFDNRQINWIITDDDVNEFYLKLLGDFFASLDPDVLDNAIELLGLRPDDEDHHEAASS
;
A
#
# COMPACT_ATOMS: atom_id res chain seq x y z
N MET A 1 10.09 -14.75 29.02
CA MET A 1 8.87 -15.47 28.58
C MET A 1 9.08 -15.90 27.13
N PRO A 2 8.40 -16.94 26.60
CA PRO A 2 8.53 -17.25 25.18
C PRO A 2 8.10 -16.03 24.33
N GLN A 3 8.98 -15.63 23.42
CA GLN A 3 8.74 -14.55 22.47
C GLN A 3 7.83 -15.07 21.35
N LEU A 4 6.73 -14.35 21.07
CA LEU A 4 5.81 -14.72 20.01
C LEU A 4 6.37 -14.27 18.65
N ASN A 5 6.47 -15.18 17.68
CA ASN A 5 7.11 -14.92 16.38
C ASN A 5 6.08 -14.42 15.36
N LEU A 6 6.22 -13.18 14.92
CA LEU A 6 5.31 -12.49 14.01
C LEU A 6 5.97 -12.23 12.67
N PHE A 7 5.26 -12.50 11.58
CA PHE A 7 5.59 -12.04 10.24
C PHE A 7 4.42 -11.22 9.69
N ILE A 8 4.73 -10.10 9.04
CA ILE A 8 3.74 -9.22 8.41
C ILE A 8 4.12 -9.10 6.94
N ASP A 9 3.16 -9.42 6.09
CA ASP A 9 3.28 -9.34 4.66
C ASP A 9 3.29 -7.88 4.17
N THR A 10 3.98 -7.60 3.07
CA THR A 10 4.17 -6.27 2.51
C THR A 10 2.85 -5.56 2.25
N ASN A 11 1.82 -6.29 1.79
CA ASN A 11 0.50 -5.71 1.51
C ASN A 11 -0.16 -5.09 2.75
N ILE A 12 0.18 -5.55 3.96
CA ILE A 12 -0.36 -5.00 5.20
C ILE A 12 0.24 -3.62 5.46
N PHE A 13 1.56 -3.46 5.30
CA PHE A 13 2.22 -2.16 5.45
C PHE A 13 1.73 -1.16 4.41
N LEU A 14 1.58 -1.58 3.16
CA LEU A 14 1.11 -0.73 2.07
C LEU A 14 -0.33 -0.23 2.26
N ASN A 15 -1.15 -0.93 3.04
CA ASN A 15 -2.52 -0.49 3.30
C ASN A 15 -2.58 0.80 4.13
N PHE A 16 -1.58 1.09 4.98
CA PHE A 16 -1.57 2.32 5.78
C PHE A 16 -1.48 3.60 4.93
N TYR A 17 -1.11 3.50 3.64
CA TYR A 17 -1.09 4.62 2.70
C TYR A 17 -2.40 4.80 1.91
N HIS A 18 -3.42 4.00 2.18
CA HIS A 18 -4.70 4.03 1.49
C HIS A 18 -5.85 4.25 2.48
N TYR A 19 -7.06 4.47 1.95
CA TYR A 19 -8.29 4.43 2.74
C TYR A 19 -8.40 3.09 3.48
N THR A 20 -8.14 3.10 4.78
CA THR A 20 -8.30 1.93 5.65
C THR A 20 -9.07 2.30 6.90
N ASN A 21 -9.71 1.29 7.49
CA ASN A 21 -10.27 1.38 8.83
C ASN A 21 -9.23 0.99 9.89
N ASP A 22 -7.96 0.79 9.48
CA ASP A 22 -6.89 0.36 10.37
C ASP A 22 -6.33 1.61 11.08
N ASP A 23 -6.50 1.63 12.39
CA ASP A 23 -6.02 2.70 13.27
C ASP A 23 -4.48 2.64 13.34
N THR A 24 -3.78 3.72 12.99
CA THR A 24 -2.31 3.81 13.07
C THR A 24 -1.78 3.53 14.47
N GLY A 25 -2.57 3.73 15.53
CA GLY A 25 -2.24 3.35 16.90
C GLY A 25 -1.90 1.85 17.09
N VAL A 26 -2.32 0.99 16.15
CA VAL A 26 -1.94 -0.43 16.13
C VAL A 26 -0.45 -0.66 15.90
N ILE A 27 0.23 0.22 15.16
CA ILE A 27 1.67 0.15 14.91
C ILE A 27 2.42 0.47 16.20
N ASN A 28 2.02 1.53 16.92
CA ASN A 28 2.63 1.90 18.21
C ASN A 28 2.49 0.76 19.23
N SER A 29 1.31 0.15 19.31
CA SER A 29 1.07 -1.03 20.15
C SER A 29 1.97 -2.23 19.79
N LEU A 30 2.37 -2.37 18.52
CA LEU A 30 3.31 -3.40 18.10
C LEU A 30 4.74 -3.07 18.51
N ILE A 31 5.18 -1.83 18.26
CA ILE A 31 6.52 -1.35 18.64
C ILE A 31 6.75 -1.55 20.14
N GLU A 32 5.78 -1.18 20.98
CA GLU A 32 5.84 -1.38 22.43
C GLU A 32 6.04 -2.86 22.79
N ARG A 33 5.30 -3.78 22.16
CA ARG A 33 5.42 -5.22 22.43
C ARG A 33 6.74 -5.82 21.97
N ILE A 34 7.32 -5.28 20.90
CA ILE A 34 8.66 -5.66 20.45
C ILE A 34 9.69 -5.17 21.48
N ALA A 35 9.58 -3.93 21.93
CA ALA A 35 10.46 -3.35 22.95
C ALA A 35 10.37 -4.08 24.31
N GLU A 36 9.19 -4.59 24.67
CA GLU A 36 8.97 -5.43 25.85
C GLU A 36 9.44 -6.89 25.68
N GLU A 37 10.05 -7.24 24.54
CA GLU A 37 10.46 -8.61 24.20
C GLU A 37 9.31 -9.63 24.26
N LYS A 38 8.07 -9.18 24.01
CA LYS A 38 6.87 -10.02 23.96
C LYS A 38 6.62 -10.58 22.56
N ILE A 39 6.97 -9.81 21.54
CA ILE A 39 6.83 -10.18 20.13
C ILE A 39 8.18 -10.00 19.44
N VAL A 40 8.55 -10.94 18.58
CA VAL A 40 9.66 -10.79 17.62
C VAL A 40 9.05 -10.63 16.25
N LEU A 41 9.19 -9.43 15.66
CA LEU A 41 8.81 -9.19 14.28
C LEU A 41 9.95 -9.62 13.35
N HIS A 42 9.68 -10.60 12.50
CA HIS A 42 10.58 -11.13 11.50
C HIS A 42 10.42 -10.37 10.19
N LEU A 43 11.49 -9.69 9.74
CA LEU A 43 11.46 -8.81 8.57
C LEU A 43 12.52 -9.24 7.53
N PRO A 44 12.14 -10.10 6.56
CA PRO A 44 12.95 -10.32 5.37
C PRO A 44 13.19 -9.02 4.59
N GLN A 45 14.41 -8.82 4.07
CA GLN A 45 14.76 -7.65 3.25
C GLN A 45 13.83 -7.49 2.03
N GLN A 46 13.36 -8.60 1.46
CA GLN A 46 12.40 -8.57 0.35
C GLN A 46 11.11 -7.82 0.69
N VAL A 47 10.60 -7.93 1.94
CA VAL A 47 9.40 -7.20 2.38
C VAL A 47 9.67 -5.70 2.39
N SER A 48 10.82 -5.27 2.92
CA SER A 48 11.23 -3.86 2.92
C SER A 48 11.40 -3.33 1.49
N ASP A 49 12.05 -4.08 0.61
CA ASP A 49 12.26 -3.66 -0.77
C ASP A 49 10.93 -3.60 -1.55
N GLU A 50 10.00 -4.53 -1.30
CA GLU A 50 8.66 -4.50 -1.88
C GLU A 50 7.83 -3.33 -1.37
N TRP A 51 7.95 -2.99 -0.09
CA TRP A 51 7.29 -1.81 0.47
C TRP A 51 7.81 -0.57 -0.23
N GLU A 52 9.13 -0.39 -0.31
CA GLU A 52 9.76 0.77 -0.93
C GLU A 52 9.35 0.92 -2.40
N ARG A 53 9.44 -0.17 -3.20
CA ARG A 53 9.06 -0.15 -4.62
C ARG A 53 7.59 0.18 -4.87
N ASN A 54 6.70 -0.21 -3.96
CA ASN A 54 5.26 -0.06 -4.16
C ASN A 54 4.65 1.14 -3.42
N ARG A 55 5.39 1.76 -2.49
CA ARG A 55 4.91 2.86 -1.65
C ARG A 55 4.38 4.03 -2.48
N GLU A 56 5.17 4.53 -3.42
CA GLU A 56 4.78 5.69 -4.24
C GLU A 56 3.56 5.39 -5.12
N VAL A 57 3.45 4.16 -5.66
CA VAL A 57 2.29 3.74 -6.45
C VAL A 57 1.02 3.76 -5.60
N LYS A 58 1.11 3.32 -4.33
CA LYS A 58 -0.04 3.35 -3.40
C LYS A 58 -0.46 4.76 -3.04
N LEU A 59 0.50 5.62 -2.69
CA LEU A 59 0.25 7.03 -2.41
C LEU A 59 -0.38 7.76 -3.60
N SER A 60 0.20 7.57 -4.79
CA SER A 60 -0.31 8.16 -6.03
C SER A 60 -1.73 7.69 -6.33
N THR A 61 -2.03 6.39 -6.14
CA THR A 61 -3.38 5.87 -6.33
C THR A 61 -4.39 6.53 -5.38
N ALA A 62 -4.07 6.58 -4.08
CA ALA A 62 -4.93 7.19 -3.08
C ALA A 62 -5.16 8.70 -3.32
N ALA A 63 -4.10 9.44 -3.65
CA ALA A 63 -4.17 10.86 -3.99
C ALA A 63 -5.01 11.12 -5.24
N ASN A 64 -4.86 10.28 -6.27
CA ASN A 64 -5.66 10.37 -7.50
C ASN A 64 -7.15 10.05 -7.26
N GLU A 65 -7.45 9.05 -6.42
CA GLU A 65 -8.82 8.75 -6.01
C GLU A 65 -9.44 9.91 -5.23
N PHE A 66 -8.72 10.48 -4.27
CA PHE A 66 -9.15 11.65 -3.50
C PHE A 66 -9.40 12.87 -4.39
N SER A 67 -8.51 13.12 -5.35
CA SER A 67 -8.61 14.25 -6.29
C SER A 67 -9.84 14.15 -7.21
N LYS A 68 -10.32 12.94 -7.49
CA LYS A 68 -11.51 12.69 -8.32
C LYS A 68 -12.83 12.90 -7.60
N ILE A 69 -12.83 13.10 -6.27
CA ILE A 69 -14.05 13.37 -5.51
C ILE A 69 -14.67 14.68 -6.01
N THR A 70 -15.89 14.59 -6.55
CA THR A 70 -16.61 15.74 -7.11
C THR A 70 -17.39 16.47 -6.02
N PHE A 71 -17.22 17.79 -5.94
CA PHE A 71 -18.10 18.65 -5.16
C PHE A 71 -19.22 19.16 -6.07
N PRO A 72 -20.50 18.90 -5.76
CA PRO A 72 -21.60 19.44 -6.56
C PRO A 72 -21.61 20.97 -6.48
N ASP A 73 -21.49 21.65 -7.61
CA ASP A 73 -21.53 23.13 -7.70
C ASP A 73 -22.76 23.64 -8.47
N THR A 74 -23.52 22.72 -9.06
CA THR A 74 -24.77 23.00 -9.78
C THR A 74 -25.93 23.11 -8.79
N ILE A 75 -26.53 24.29 -8.74
CA ILE A 75 -27.68 24.56 -7.89
C ILE A 75 -28.97 24.56 -8.75
N PRO A 76 -30.08 23.97 -8.27
CA PRO A 76 -31.37 24.09 -8.95
C PRO A 76 -31.82 25.55 -9.13
N ARG A 77 -32.40 25.86 -10.30
CA ARG A 77 -32.76 27.24 -10.68
C ARG A 77 -33.68 27.96 -9.69
N HIS A 78 -34.58 27.25 -9.01
CA HIS A 78 -35.49 27.86 -8.03
C HIS A 78 -34.80 28.29 -6.72
N MET A 79 -33.57 27.84 -6.49
CA MET A 79 -32.74 28.24 -5.34
C MET A 79 -31.78 29.39 -5.69
N HIS A 80 -31.71 29.79 -6.97
CA HIS A 80 -30.88 30.92 -7.39
C HIS A 80 -31.37 32.23 -6.77
N GLY A 81 -30.43 33.12 -6.42
CA GLY A 81 -30.73 34.42 -5.81
C GLY A 81 -31.00 34.38 -4.30
N LEU A 82 -31.00 33.19 -3.69
CA LEU A 82 -31.00 33.04 -2.24
C LEU A 82 -29.59 33.25 -1.71
N ALA A 83 -29.42 34.00 -0.62
CA ALA A 83 -28.11 34.21 0.00
C ALA A 83 -27.39 32.89 0.37
N SER A 84 -28.14 31.88 0.79
CA SER A 84 -27.60 30.54 1.09
C SER A 84 -27.02 29.83 -0.14
N ALA A 85 -27.48 30.15 -1.36
CA ALA A 85 -26.93 29.56 -2.58
C ALA A 85 -25.52 30.08 -2.86
N ASP A 86 -25.26 31.37 -2.59
CA ASP A 86 -23.91 31.94 -2.74
C ASP A 86 -22.96 31.39 -1.67
N LEU A 87 -23.43 31.27 -0.41
CA LEU A 87 -22.65 30.63 0.67
C LEU A 87 -22.28 29.18 0.33
N TYR A 88 -23.22 28.40 -0.24
CA TYR A 88 -22.96 27.04 -0.67
C TYR A 88 -21.86 26.97 -1.73
N LYS A 89 -21.93 27.83 -2.76
CA LYS A 89 -20.90 27.89 -3.81
C LYS A 89 -19.53 28.23 -3.23
N GLN A 90 -19.46 29.22 -2.34
CA GLN A 90 -18.22 29.59 -1.68
C GLN A 90 -17.63 28.44 -0.86
N ALA A 91 -18.47 27.73 -0.10
CA ALA A 91 -18.03 26.55 0.66
C ALA A 91 -17.53 25.42 -0.23
N VAL A 92 -18.16 25.19 -1.40
CA VAL A 92 -17.73 24.21 -2.39
C VAL A 92 -16.36 24.57 -2.99
N GLU A 93 -16.15 25.84 -3.37
CA GLU A 93 -14.84 26.29 -3.87
C GLU A 93 -13.75 26.20 -2.80
N GLN A 94 -14.06 26.58 -1.56
CA GLN A 94 -13.13 26.40 -0.43
C GLN A 94 -12.76 24.94 -0.21
N ALA A 95 -13.73 24.02 -0.31
CA ALA A 95 -13.47 22.58 -0.18
C ALA A 95 -12.61 22.05 -1.33
N LYS A 96 -12.82 22.50 -2.57
CA LYS A 96 -11.98 22.17 -3.74
C LYS A 96 -10.53 22.64 -3.52
N LYS A 97 -10.35 23.88 -3.07
CA LYS A 97 -9.03 24.45 -2.78
C LYS A 97 -8.31 23.70 -1.66
N ALA A 98 -8.99 23.46 -0.54
CA ALA A 98 -8.43 22.69 0.58
C ALA A 98 -8.02 21.28 0.15
N ARG A 99 -8.83 20.59 -0.67
CA ARG A 99 -8.51 19.28 -1.22
C ARG A 99 -7.23 19.33 -2.07
N ASN A 100 -7.13 20.28 -3.00
CA ASN A 100 -5.97 20.40 -3.89
C ASN A 100 -4.70 20.69 -3.11
N HIS A 101 -4.78 21.58 -2.12
CA HIS A 101 -3.66 21.89 -1.23
C HIS A 101 -3.21 20.68 -0.42
N LEU A 102 -4.14 19.95 0.20
CA LEU A 102 -3.83 18.72 0.97
C LEU A 102 -3.13 17.66 0.10
N VAL A 103 -3.58 17.48 -1.15
CA VAL A 103 -2.94 16.55 -2.09
C VAL A 103 -1.50 16.98 -2.40
N ALA A 104 -1.28 18.27 -2.65
CA ALA A 104 0.04 18.80 -2.94
C ALA A 104 0.97 18.68 -1.74
N GLU A 105 0.52 19.05 -0.54
CA GLU A 105 1.27 18.95 0.71
C GLU A 105 1.67 17.49 0.98
N ALA A 106 0.71 16.57 0.89
CA ALA A 106 0.97 15.14 1.05
C ALA A 106 1.95 14.61 -0.01
N THR A 107 1.88 15.12 -1.24
CA THR A 107 2.81 14.75 -2.33
C THR A 107 4.24 15.24 -2.03
N VAL A 108 4.40 16.48 -1.55
CA VAL A 108 5.71 17.02 -1.14
C VAL A 108 6.30 16.17 -0.02
N LYS A 109 5.54 15.94 1.07
CA LYS A 109 5.97 15.09 2.19
C LYS A 109 6.26 13.66 1.76
N ALA A 110 5.46 13.09 0.85
CA ALA A 110 5.64 11.74 0.36
C ALA A 110 7.00 11.53 -0.32
N ARG A 111 7.47 12.53 -1.08
CA ARG A 111 8.74 12.49 -1.83
C ARG A 111 9.98 12.56 -0.93
N THR A 112 9.83 13.12 0.27
CA THR A 112 10.91 13.23 1.27
C THR A 112 10.79 12.19 2.38
N TYR A 113 9.89 11.19 2.23
CA TYR A 113 9.56 10.23 3.31
C TYR A 113 9.13 10.91 4.63
N GLY A 114 8.52 12.09 4.53
CA GLY A 114 8.13 12.93 5.65
C GLY A 114 6.69 12.75 6.13
N LEU A 115 5.97 11.71 5.68
CA LEU A 115 4.63 11.43 6.21
C LEU A 115 4.75 10.76 7.58
N GLU A 116 3.78 11.02 8.47
CA GLU A 116 3.73 10.39 9.80
C GLU A 116 3.79 8.86 9.71
N VAL A 117 3.05 8.28 8.75
CA VAL A 117 3.05 6.82 8.49
C VAL A 117 4.44 6.30 8.12
N ASP A 118 5.26 7.09 7.40
CA ASP A 118 6.63 6.70 7.08
C ASP A 118 7.48 6.61 8.33
N ALA A 119 7.41 7.63 9.19
CA ALA A 119 8.14 7.66 10.45
C ALA A 119 7.76 6.44 11.33
N MET A 120 6.47 6.14 11.44
CA MET A 120 5.98 5.00 12.22
C MET A 120 6.46 3.65 11.68
N LEU A 121 6.39 3.44 10.36
CA LEU A 121 6.85 2.20 9.74
C LEU A 121 8.37 2.05 9.81
N ASN A 122 9.12 3.14 9.66
CA ASN A 122 10.58 3.12 9.83
C ASN A 122 10.97 2.71 11.25
N LEU A 123 10.35 3.29 12.28
CA LEU A 123 10.57 2.88 13.69
C LEU A 123 10.23 1.40 13.91
N LEU A 124 9.14 0.92 13.32
CA LEU A 124 8.77 -0.50 13.39
C LEU A 124 9.81 -1.40 12.71
N PHE A 125 10.28 -1.03 11.53
CA PHE A 125 11.30 -1.79 10.80
C PHE A 125 12.65 -1.79 11.53
N GLU A 126 13.02 -0.68 12.19
CA GLU A 126 14.20 -0.60 13.05
C GLU A 126 14.12 -1.54 14.25
N ALA A 127 12.94 -1.66 14.86
CA ALA A 127 12.71 -2.59 15.98
C ALA A 127 12.67 -4.07 15.56
N ALA A 128 12.46 -4.37 14.26
CA ALA A 128 12.31 -5.73 13.77
C ALA A 128 13.64 -6.52 13.70
N THR A 129 13.53 -7.85 13.76
CA THR A 129 14.63 -8.76 13.43
C THR A 129 14.76 -8.86 11.91
N LYS A 130 15.78 -8.19 11.36
CA LYS A 130 16.03 -8.08 9.92
C LYS A 130 16.77 -9.29 9.36
N TYR A 131 16.36 -9.76 8.18
CA TYR A 131 17.06 -10.80 7.43
C TYR A 131 17.52 -10.28 6.07
N PRO A 132 18.83 -10.01 5.90
CA PRO A 132 19.41 -9.61 4.61
C PRO A 132 19.17 -10.63 3.51
N HIS A 133 19.36 -10.21 2.26
CA HIS A 133 19.24 -11.12 1.13
C HIS A 133 20.24 -12.28 1.20
N ASP A 134 19.76 -13.48 0.85
CA ASP A 134 20.51 -14.72 0.93
C ASP A 134 20.30 -15.53 -0.36
N LEU A 135 21.36 -15.66 -1.17
CA LEU A 135 21.31 -16.33 -2.47
C LEU A 135 20.87 -17.79 -2.37
N ALA A 136 21.27 -18.50 -1.32
CA ALA A 136 20.89 -19.90 -1.14
C ALA A 136 19.38 -20.01 -0.88
N ILE A 137 18.82 -19.08 -0.08
CA ILE A 137 17.38 -19.01 0.18
C ILE A 137 16.62 -18.57 -1.08
N PHE A 138 17.20 -17.67 -1.88
CA PHE A 138 16.62 -17.26 -3.16
C PHE A 138 16.51 -18.43 -4.15
N GLU A 139 17.51 -19.30 -4.22
CA GLU A 139 17.46 -20.53 -5.02
C GLU A 139 16.37 -21.48 -4.52
N LEU A 140 16.18 -21.60 -3.21
CA LEU A 140 15.09 -22.38 -2.61
C LEU A 140 13.73 -21.81 -3.01
N GLY A 141 13.55 -20.49 -2.92
CA GLY A 141 12.32 -19.80 -3.33
C GLY A 141 12.02 -20.00 -4.82
N THR A 142 13.04 -19.86 -5.66
CA THR A 142 12.94 -20.11 -7.11
C THR A 142 12.51 -21.55 -7.40
N ARG A 143 13.09 -22.52 -6.68
CA ARG A 143 12.71 -23.93 -6.81
C ARG A 143 11.28 -24.18 -6.32
N ARG A 144 10.88 -23.58 -5.20
CA ARG A 144 9.49 -23.64 -4.68
C ARG A 144 8.49 -23.17 -5.74
N ALA A 145 8.76 -22.02 -6.37
CA ALA A 145 7.92 -21.45 -7.42
C ALA A 145 7.82 -22.41 -8.63
N LYS A 146 8.95 -22.95 -9.10
CA LYS A 146 8.99 -23.91 -10.23
C LYS A 146 8.25 -25.21 -9.94
N LEU A 147 8.20 -25.65 -8.68
CA LEU A 147 7.45 -26.83 -8.25
C LEU A 147 5.95 -26.57 -8.09
N GLY A 148 5.50 -25.31 -8.14
CA GLY A 148 4.11 -24.94 -7.88
C GLY A 148 3.70 -25.08 -6.42
N ASN A 149 4.67 -25.06 -5.50
CA ASN A 149 4.38 -25.10 -4.07
C ASN A 149 3.95 -23.69 -3.60
N PRO A 150 2.89 -23.57 -2.77
CA PRO A 150 2.50 -22.29 -2.19
C PRO A 150 3.61 -21.79 -1.23
N THR A 151 3.64 -20.54 -0.81
CA THR A 151 2.79 -19.39 -1.18
C THR A 151 3.25 -18.76 -2.50
N GLY A 152 2.41 -17.93 -3.13
CA GLY A 152 2.73 -17.09 -4.26
C GLY A 152 2.24 -17.61 -5.61
N LYS A 153 2.14 -16.68 -6.56
CA LYS A 153 1.61 -16.92 -7.91
C LYS A 153 2.69 -17.33 -8.92
N SER A 154 2.26 -17.97 -10.00
CA SER A 154 3.15 -18.29 -11.13
C SER A 154 3.77 -17.01 -11.71
N GLY A 155 5.09 -17.01 -11.88
CA GLY A 155 5.85 -15.88 -12.43
C GLY A 155 6.39 -14.89 -11.39
N SER A 156 6.05 -15.04 -10.11
CA SER A 156 6.67 -14.32 -8.99
C SER A 156 7.43 -15.28 -8.08
N VAL A 157 8.48 -14.77 -7.42
CA VAL A 157 9.30 -15.52 -6.45
C VAL A 157 9.29 -14.86 -5.06
N GLY A 158 8.70 -13.65 -4.92
CA GLY A 158 8.76 -12.85 -3.68
C GLY A 158 8.19 -13.59 -2.47
N ASP A 159 6.95 -14.07 -2.56
CA ASP A 159 6.27 -14.79 -1.47
C ASP A 159 6.98 -16.11 -1.14
N GLN A 160 7.41 -16.83 -2.18
CA GLN A 160 8.18 -18.07 -2.02
C GLN A 160 9.48 -17.82 -1.28
N TYR A 161 10.19 -16.74 -1.63
CA TYR A 161 11.43 -16.36 -1.00
C TYR A 161 11.23 -15.92 0.46
N ASN A 162 10.22 -15.09 0.73
CA ASN A 162 9.84 -14.71 2.09
C ASN A 162 9.56 -15.95 2.95
N TRP A 163 8.80 -16.91 2.44
CA TRP A 163 8.49 -18.13 3.18
C TRP A 163 9.72 -19.02 3.43
N GLU A 164 10.60 -19.21 2.44
CA GLU A 164 11.86 -19.94 2.65
C GLU A 164 12.78 -19.24 3.65
N MET A 165 12.77 -17.90 3.67
CA MET A 165 13.48 -17.11 4.68
C MET A 165 12.94 -17.40 6.08
N LEU A 166 11.62 -17.42 6.25
CA LEU A 166 10.99 -17.74 7.54
C LEU A 166 11.30 -19.17 7.99
N LEU A 167 11.20 -20.14 7.07
CA LEU A 167 11.58 -21.53 7.34
C LEU A 167 13.05 -21.65 7.79
N SER A 168 13.95 -20.83 7.23
CA SER A 168 15.37 -20.87 7.55
C SER A 168 15.70 -20.17 8.88
N LYS A 169 15.18 -18.94 9.10
CA LYS A 169 15.71 -18.03 10.13
C LYS A 169 14.87 -17.96 11.40
N VAL A 170 13.57 -18.21 11.34
CA VAL A 170 12.70 -18.17 12.53
C VAL A 170 13.01 -19.39 13.42
N PRO A 171 13.06 -19.26 14.76
CA PRO A 171 13.24 -20.40 15.65
C PRO A 171 12.15 -21.48 15.51
N ALA A 172 12.37 -22.65 16.13
CA ALA A 172 11.38 -23.72 16.20
C ALA A 172 10.25 -23.39 17.20
N ASP A 173 9.35 -22.49 16.80
CA ASP A 173 8.19 -22.09 17.58
C ASP A 173 6.96 -21.79 16.71
N ASP A 174 5.84 -21.45 17.36
CA ASP A 174 4.61 -21.03 16.69
C ASP A 174 4.83 -19.72 15.91
N LEU A 175 4.30 -19.67 14.69
CA LEU A 175 4.40 -18.51 13.80
C LEU A 175 3.02 -17.90 13.54
N TYR A 176 2.96 -16.58 13.69
CA TYR A 176 1.79 -15.77 13.40
C TYR A 176 2.06 -14.93 12.15
N ILE A 177 1.21 -15.04 11.14
CA ILE A 177 1.33 -14.30 9.88
C ILE A 177 0.16 -13.34 9.76
N VAL A 178 0.44 -12.09 9.39
CA VAL A 178 -0.57 -11.11 8.99
C VAL A 178 -0.45 -10.87 7.50
N THR A 179 -1.48 -11.23 6.75
CA THR A 179 -1.51 -11.11 5.28
C THR A 179 -2.95 -11.02 4.78
N LYS A 180 -3.14 -10.25 3.70
CA LYS A 180 -4.38 -10.26 2.90
C LYS A 180 -4.29 -11.20 1.70
N ASP A 181 -3.17 -11.87 1.49
CA ASP A 181 -3.01 -12.82 0.41
C ASP A 181 -3.68 -14.16 0.73
N GLY A 182 -4.52 -14.62 -0.20
CA GLY A 182 -5.24 -15.88 -0.10
C GLY A 182 -4.32 -17.10 -0.17
N ASP A 183 -3.11 -16.98 -0.70
CA ASP A 183 -2.18 -18.10 -0.87
C ASP A 183 -1.73 -18.71 0.48
N TYR A 184 -1.76 -17.92 1.55
CA TYR A 184 -1.49 -18.37 2.92
C TYR A 184 -2.70 -19.03 3.59
N VAL A 185 -3.90 -18.90 3.01
CA VAL A 185 -5.18 -19.29 3.61
C VAL A 185 -5.69 -20.59 2.97
N SER A 186 -6.44 -21.37 3.74
CA SER A 186 -7.14 -22.55 3.25
C SER A 186 -8.24 -22.16 2.25
N ALA A 187 -8.22 -22.78 1.07
CA ALA A 187 -9.27 -22.62 0.07
C ALA A 187 -10.66 -23.12 0.53
N LEU A 188 -10.72 -23.92 1.61
CA LEU A 188 -11.99 -24.36 2.21
C LEU A 188 -12.63 -23.29 3.10
N GLY A 189 -11.94 -22.17 3.33
CA GLY A 189 -12.39 -21.08 4.17
C GLY A 189 -12.53 -21.47 5.66
N GLY A 190 -13.08 -20.55 6.43
CA GLY A 190 -13.35 -20.71 7.87
C GLY A 190 -12.33 -20.03 8.78
N THR A 191 -12.75 -19.83 10.02
CA THR A 191 -11.94 -19.26 11.09
C THR A 191 -11.87 -20.22 12.28
N ASP A 192 -10.81 -20.11 13.06
CA ASP A 192 -10.75 -20.71 14.39
C ASP A 192 -11.62 -19.92 15.40
N GLU A 193 -11.68 -20.44 16.63
CA GLU A 193 -12.42 -19.84 17.76
C GLU A 193 -11.92 -18.43 18.15
N ASN A 194 -10.73 -18.06 17.71
CA ASN A 194 -10.08 -16.79 18.01
C ASN A 194 -10.19 -15.77 16.86
N GLY A 195 -10.88 -16.15 15.77
CA GLY A 195 -11.04 -15.33 14.58
C GLY A 195 -9.84 -15.36 13.63
N GLY A 196 -8.85 -16.23 13.87
CA GLY A 196 -7.76 -16.50 12.94
C GLY A 196 -8.26 -17.32 11.75
N LEU A 197 -7.72 -17.08 10.56
CA LEU A 197 -8.05 -17.87 9.38
C LEU A 197 -7.34 -19.22 9.41
N TYR A 198 -8.00 -20.25 8.89
CA TYR A 198 -7.32 -21.53 8.69
C TYR A 198 -6.20 -21.38 7.65
N ALA A 199 -4.97 -21.68 8.07
CA ALA A 199 -3.81 -21.68 7.19
C ALA A 199 -3.95 -22.71 6.06
N ASN A 200 -3.32 -22.42 4.93
CA ASN A 200 -3.16 -23.39 3.84
C ASN A 200 -2.57 -24.70 4.40
N ALA A 201 -3.25 -25.83 4.12
CA ALA A 201 -2.88 -27.12 4.71
C ALA A 201 -1.45 -27.56 4.35
N PHE A 202 -0.95 -27.19 3.18
CA PHE A 202 0.43 -27.47 2.76
C PHE A 202 1.42 -26.71 3.65
N LEU A 203 1.23 -25.38 3.80
CA LEU A 203 2.09 -24.52 4.60
C LEU A 203 2.06 -24.91 6.09
N LYS A 204 0.86 -25.20 6.62
CA LYS A 204 0.69 -25.66 8.00
C LYS A 204 1.47 -26.94 8.28
N ARG A 205 1.35 -27.94 7.40
CA ARG A 205 2.06 -29.22 7.53
C ARG A 205 3.56 -29.03 7.39
N GLU A 206 4.00 -28.20 6.44
CA GLU A 206 5.41 -27.91 6.21
C GLU A 206 6.04 -27.24 7.43
N TRP A 207 5.41 -26.19 7.95
CA TRP A 207 5.87 -25.49 9.16
C TRP A 207 5.99 -26.46 10.33
N SER A 208 4.92 -27.19 10.63
CA SER A 208 4.88 -28.18 11.71
C SER A 208 5.99 -29.23 11.56
N SER A 209 6.20 -29.76 10.35
CA SER A 209 7.26 -30.76 10.10
C SER A 209 8.67 -30.19 10.27
N ARG A 210 8.91 -28.95 9.83
CA ARG A 210 10.22 -28.28 9.87
C ARG A 210 10.55 -27.71 11.25
N LYS A 211 9.54 -27.39 12.05
CA LYS A 211 9.66 -26.69 13.33
C LYS A 211 9.23 -27.55 14.53
N GLY A 212 9.19 -28.87 14.38
CA GLY A 212 9.01 -29.78 15.51
C GLY A 212 7.59 -29.79 16.11
N GLY A 213 6.57 -29.76 15.26
CA GLY A 213 5.16 -29.83 15.65
C GLY A 213 4.48 -28.47 15.84
N LYS A 214 5.19 -27.36 15.64
CA LYS A 214 4.70 -26.01 15.91
C LYS A 214 3.62 -25.54 14.94
N ASN A 215 2.81 -24.60 15.42
CA ASN A 215 1.61 -24.13 14.75
C ASN A 215 1.87 -22.92 13.85
N LEU A 216 0.98 -22.76 12.86
CA LEU A 216 0.95 -21.63 11.95
C LEU A 216 -0.44 -20.99 12.04
N TYR A 217 -0.48 -19.69 12.35
CA TYR A 217 -1.70 -18.91 12.51
C TYR A 217 -1.73 -17.76 11.52
N ILE A 218 -2.89 -17.48 10.92
CA ILE A 218 -3.04 -16.44 9.89
C ILE A 218 -4.09 -15.41 10.32
N PHE A 219 -3.77 -14.13 10.15
CA PHE A 219 -4.65 -12.99 10.40
C PHE A 219 -4.70 -12.07 9.18
N GLN A 220 -5.83 -11.40 8.97
CA GLN A 220 -6.05 -10.48 7.85
C GLN A 220 -5.67 -9.02 8.13
N ASN A 221 -5.54 -8.65 9.41
CA ASN A 221 -5.21 -7.30 9.83
C ASN A 221 -4.39 -7.32 11.11
N LEU A 222 -3.65 -6.23 11.33
CA LEU A 222 -2.70 -6.14 12.44
C LEU A 222 -3.42 -6.05 13.80
N LYS A 223 -4.61 -5.44 13.84
CA LYS A 223 -5.40 -5.28 15.06
C LYS A 223 -5.84 -6.61 15.66
N SER A 224 -6.34 -7.54 14.85
CA SER A 224 -6.78 -8.86 15.32
C SER A 224 -5.58 -9.70 15.78
N ALA A 225 -4.48 -9.67 15.04
CA ALA A 225 -3.24 -10.35 15.41
C ALA A 225 -2.72 -9.84 16.77
N ILE A 226 -2.54 -8.53 16.93
CA ILE A 226 -2.04 -7.96 18.19
C ILE A 226 -2.98 -8.25 19.35
N THR A 227 -4.29 -8.10 19.16
CA THR A 227 -5.29 -8.42 20.19
C THR A 227 -5.14 -9.87 20.67
N TYR A 228 -4.95 -10.80 19.74
CA TYR A 228 -4.75 -12.21 20.07
C TYR A 228 -3.42 -12.45 20.79
N LEU A 229 -2.31 -11.95 20.25
CA LEU A 229 -0.97 -12.07 20.85
C LEU A 229 -0.93 -11.47 22.25
N THR A 230 -1.65 -10.36 22.48
CA THR A 230 -1.81 -9.75 23.81
C THR A 230 -2.37 -10.73 24.82
N LYS A 231 -3.47 -11.40 24.46
CA LYS A 231 -4.12 -12.35 25.36
C LYS A 231 -3.17 -13.48 25.74
N LEU A 232 -2.37 -13.97 24.79
CA LEU A 232 -1.36 -14.99 25.04
C LEU A 232 -0.28 -14.51 26.00
N THR A 233 0.18 -13.26 25.88
CA THR A 233 1.21 -12.71 26.77
C THR A 233 0.72 -12.41 28.19
N VAL A 234 -0.56 -12.07 28.35
CA VAL A 234 -1.18 -11.79 29.66
C VAL A 234 -1.58 -13.09 30.38
N ALA A 235 -1.98 -14.13 29.63
CA ALA A 235 -2.32 -15.44 30.17
C ALA A 235 -1.10 -16.26 30.65
N GLY A 236 0.13 -15.70 30.57
CA GLY A 236 1.38 -16.31 31.01
C GLY A 236 1.62 -16.34 32.54
N ALA A 237 0.58 -16.45 33.36
CA ALA A 237 0.68 -16.87 34.78
C ALA A 237 -0.04 -18.22 34.93
N PRO A 238 0.53 -19.20 35.64
CA PRO A 238 0.30 -20.61 35.34
C PRO A 238 -1.11 -21.05 35.76
N ALA A 239 -1.78 -21.77 34.88
CA ALA A 239 -2.83 -22.71 35.27
C ALA A 239 -2.46 -24.08 34.72
N ASN A 240 -1.94 -24.93 35.60
CA ASN A 240 -2.19 -26.36 35.52
C ASN A 240 -3.69 -26.56 35.32
N LEU A 241 -4.09 -27.05 34.16
CA LEU A 241 -5.35 -27.77 33.99
C LEU A 241 -5.01 -29.11 33.35
N ALA A 242 -4.40 -29.97 34.17
CA ALA A 242 -4.73 -31.38 34.09
C ALA A 242 -6.15 -31.52 34.66
N GLU A 243 -7.17 -31.47 33.82
CA GLU A 243 -8.41 -32.16 34.12
C GLU A 243 -8.28 -33.57 33.56
N GLU A 244 -7.98 -34.51 34.46
CA GLU A 244 -8.25 -35.93 34.22
C GLU A 244 -9.74 -36.09 33.89
N PRO A 245 -10.12 -36.80 32.81
CA PRO A 245 -11.52 -37.13 32.60
C PRO A 245 -11.98 -38.10 33.68
N GLN A 246 -12.91 -37.66 34.53
CA GLN A 246 -13.61 -38.54 35.46
C GLN A 246 -14.50 -39.55 34.73
N PRO A 247 -14.65 -40.78 35.26
CA PRO A 247 -15.35 -41.86 34.58
C PRO A 247 -16.87 -41.67 34.68
N VAL A 248 -17.55 -41.75 33.54
CA VAL A 248 -19.02 -41.85 33.47
C VAL A 248 -19.49 -43.25 33.90
N PRO A 249 -20.52 -43.38 34.77
CA PRO A 249 -21.06 -44.68 35.17
C PRO A 249 -21.82 -45.40 34.04
N ASN A 250 -21.58 -46.71 33.94
CA ASN A 250 -22.28 -47.67 33.08
C ASN A 250 -23.76 -47.85 33.48
N GLU A 251 -24.65 -47.97 32.50
CA GLU A 251 -25.80 -48.89 32.50
C GLU A 251 -26.34 -49.11 31.06
N PRO A 252 -27.09 -50.20 30.77
CA PRO A 252 -26.62 -51.28 29.91
C PRO A 252 -27.27 -51.34 28.51
N ALA A 253 -26.59 -52.05 27.62
CA ALA A 253 -26.96 -52.29 26.23
C ALA A 253 -28.24 -53.13 26.05
N PRO A 254 -29.00 -52.95 24.96
CA PRO A 254 -29.81 -54.00 24.37
C PRO A 254 -29.07 -54.75 23.25
N ASN A 255 -29.35 -56.05 23.20
CA ASN A 255 -28.77 -57.12 22.38
C ASN A 255 -29.16 -57.03 20.88
N PRO A 256 -28.45 -57.71 19.94
CA PRO A 256 -28.58 -57.52 18.50
C PRO A 256 -29.50 -58.56 17.81
N ALA A 257 -30.07 -58.17 16.68
CA ALA A 257 -30.67 -59.03 15.66
C ALA A 257 -30.53 -58.29 14.31
N GLN A 258 -29.74 -58.80 13.34
CA GLN A 258 -30.19 -59.63 12.18
C GLN A 258 -30.94 -58.77 11.13
N VAL A 259 -30.74 -58.76 9.80
CA VAL A 259 -30.03 -59.47 8.69
C VAL A 259 -30.11 -58.47 7.48
N GLU A 260 -29.23 -58.34 6.47
CA GLU A 260 -29.25 -58.99 5.14
C GLU A 260 -28.28 -58.27 4.15
N ASP A 261 -27.28 -59.02 3.70
CA ASP A 261 -26.88 -59.36 2.32
C ASP A 261 -27.03 -58.41 1.10
N VAL A 262 -25.85 -58.12 0.49
CA VAL A 262 -25.44 -57.97 -0.95
C VAL A 262 -26.12 -56.92 -1.89
N PRO A 263 -25.47 -56.40 -2.98
CA PRO A 263 -24.23 -56.88 -3.58
C PRO A 263 -23.15 -55.85 -4.02
N VAL A 264 -21.97 -56.45 -4.20
CA VAL A 264 -20.77 -55.98 -4.89
C VAL A 264 -21.07 -55.59 -6.34
N VAL A 265 -20.62 -54.40 -6.75
CA VAL A 265 -20.51 -54.01 -8.17
C VAL A 265 -19.08 -53.58 -8.46
N ALA A 266 -18.55 -54.11 -9.57
CA ALA A 266 -17.19 -54.06 -10.08
C ALA A 266 -16.71 -52.65 -10.48
N PRO A 267 -15.38 -52.44 -10.67
CA PRO A 267 -14.81 -51.13 -10.97
C PRO A 267 -14.96 -50.77 -12.45
N VAL A 268 -15.41 -49.55 -12.72
CA VAL A 268 -15.47 -48.97 -14.08
C VAL A 268 -14.26 -48.06 -14.28
N GLN A 269 -13.44 -48.40 -15.27
CA GLN A 269 -12.40 -47.56 -15.85
C GLN A 269 -13.05 -46.40 -16.63
N PRO A 270 -12.45 -45.20 -16.67
CA PRO A 270 -12.65 -44.30 -17.79
C PRO A 270 -11.59 -44.57 -18.86
N GLU A 271 -12.08 -44.98 -20.03
CA GLU A 271 -11.35 -45.00 -21.29
C GLU A 271 -10.86 -43.61 -21.70
N GLY A 272 -9.74 -43.60 -22.42
CA GLY A 272 -9.05 -42.41 -22.87
C GLY A 272 -9.78 -41.63 -23.95
N GLN A 273 -9.50 -40.33 -23.98
CA GLN A 273 -9.64 -39.53 -25.18
C GLN A 273 -8.28 -38.90 -25.50
N ALA A 274 -7.81 -39.25 -26.68
CA ALA A 274 -6.57 -38.83 -27.28
C ALA A 274 -6.60 -37.32 -27.58
N VAL A 275 -5.57 -36.63 -27.15
CA VAL A 275 -5.22 -35.26 -27.57
C VAL A 275 -4.50 -35.38 -28.93
N PRO A 276 -4.95 -34.70 -30.01
CA PRO A 276 -4.16 -34.65 -31.23
C PRO A 276 -2.91 -33.79 -31.00
N GLN A 277 -1.74 -34.40 -31.13
CA GLN A 277 -0.46 -33.72 -31.25
C GLN A 277 -0.40 -33.06 -32.63
N HIS A 278 -0.45 -31.73 -32.68
CA HIS A 278 0.05 -30.98 -33.83
C HIS A 278 1.46 -30.49 -33.52
N ILE A 279 2.43 -31.12 -34.17
CA ILE A 279 3.83 -30.71 -34.22
C ILE A 279 3.86 -29.50 -35.17
N GLY A 280 3.87 -28.30 -34.59
CA GLY A 280 4.08 -27.04 -35.29
C GLY A 280 5.55 -26.64 -35.14
N GLU A 281 6.23 -26.58 -36.27
CA GLU A 281 7.60 -26.17 -36.47
C GLU A 281 7.88 -24.81 -35.78
N ALA A 282 8.95 -24.75 -34.99
CA ALA A 282 9.38 -23.54 -34.31
C ALA A 282 9.85 -22.51 -35.33
N VAL A 283 8.99 -21.53 -35.62
CA VAL A 283 9.40 -20.27 -36.22
C VAL A 283 10.13 -19.48 -35.14
N ILE A 284 11.44 -19.30 -35.32
CA ILE A 284 12.27 -18.40 -34.52
C ILE A 284 11.79 -16.98 -34.85
N GLU A 285 10.95 -16.41 -34.00
CA GLU A 285 10.68 -14.98 -34.01
C GLU A 285 11.95 -14.24 -33.55
N PRO A 286 12.43 -13.22 -34.28
CA PRO A 286 13.53 -12.41 -33.81
C PRO A 286 13.07 -11.63 -32.56
N GLU A 287 13.94 -11.58 -31.55
CA GLU A 287 13.77 -10.78 -30.33
C GLU A 287 13.23 -9.38 -30.67
N PRO A 288 12.15 -8.91 -30.01
CA PRO A 288 11.85 -7.50 -30.03
C PRO A 288 12.98 -6.81 -29.25
N GLN A 289 13.86 -6.18 -30.02
CA GLN A 289 14.86 -5.23 -29.58
C GLN A 289 14.27 -4.33 -28.50
N ALA A 290 15.07 -4.07 -27.46
CA ALA A 290 14.75 -3.19 -26.36
C ALA A 290 13.92 -1.99 -26.85
N ALA A 291 12.63 -2.01 -26.51
CA ALA A 291 11.74 -0.89 -26.76
C ALA A 291 12.29 0.27 -25.93
N GLY A 292 13.02 1.16 -26.63
CA GLY A 292 13.40 2.44 -26.09
C GLY A 292 12.17 3.11 -25.50
N VAL A 293 12.35 3.72 -24.34
CA VAL A 293 11.40 4.66 -23.76
C VAL A 293 10.91 5.57 -24.87
N MET A 294 9.64 5.42 -25.25
CA MET A 294 9.00 6.32 -26.21
C MET A 294 9.16 7.73 -25.64
N PRO A 295 9.85 8.67 -26.33
CA PRO A 295 9.82 10.05 -25.89
C PRO A 295 8.35 10.49 -25.90
N GLY A 296 7.94 11.23 -24.87
CA GLY A 296 6.60 11.81 -24.78
C GLY A 296 6.25 12.63 -26.03
N PRO A 297 4.99 13.07 -26.18
CA PRO A 297 4.58 13.81 -27.37
C PRO A 297 5.47 15.05 -27.55
N VAL A 298 6.26 15.06 -28.64
CA VAL A 298 7.11 16.20 -28.99
C VAL A 298 6.20 17.27 -29.60
N PRO A 299 6.19 18.51 -29.07
CA PRO A 299 5.39 19.58 -29.66
C PRO A 299 5.87 19.87 -31.09
N THR A 300 4.93 20.24 -31.98
CA THR A 300 5.33 20.80 -33.27
C THR A 300 6.04 22.14 -33.05
N PRO A 301 6.85 22.63 -34.01
CA PRO A 301 7.49 23.95 -33.90
C PRO A 301 6.50 25.08 -33.60
N ASP A 302 5.29 25.01 -34.19
CA ASP A 302 4.23 25.99 -33.94
C ASP A 302 3.67 25.88 -32.51
N GLN A 303 3.52 24.67 -31.98
CA GLN A 303 3.09 24.45 -30.60
C GLN A 303 4.16 24.88 -29.58
N GLU A 304 5.43 24.64 -29.89
CA GLU A 304 6.55 25.07 -29.06
C GLU A 304 6.65 26.61 -29.03
N ALA A 305 6.52 27.27 -30.18
CA ALA A 305 6.49 28.72 -30.26
C ALA A 305 5.27 29.31 -29.51
N ALA A 306 4.09 28.71 -29.65
CA ALA A 306 2.89 29.14 -28.95
C ALA A 306 2.98 28.94 -27.43
N LYS A 307 3.55 27.81 -26.98
CA LYS A 307 3.85 27.53 -25.57
C LYS A 307 4.79 28.61 -25.01
N ASN A 308 5.91 28.87 -25.69
CA ASN A 308 6.89 29.86 -25.24
C ASN A 308 6.26 31.26 -25.15
N ALA A 309 5.46 31.65 -26.14
CA ALA A 309 4.72 32.92 -26.09
C ALA A 309 3.71 32.99 -24.94
N ALA A 310 3.02 31.89 -24.62
CA ALA A 310 2.11 31.84 -23.48
C ALA A 310 2.86 31.90 -22.14
N ILE A 311 4.07 31.34 -22.06
CA ILE A 311 4.94 31.47 -20.88
C ILE A 311 5.37 32.94 -20.74
N ASP A 312 5.81 33.57 -21.82
CA ASP A 312 6.18 34.99 -21.84
C ASP A 312 5.00 35.87 -21.36
N GLU A 313 3.78 35.58 -21.80
CA GLU A 313 2.56 36.31 -21.40
C GLU A 313 2.32 36.25 -19.88
N LEU A 314 2.56 35.09 -19.25
CA LEU A 314 2.43 34.96 -17.80
C LEU A 314 3.57 35.67 -17.07
N VAL A 315 4.81 35.48 -17.52
CA VAL A 315 6.02 36.08 -16.92
C VAL A 315 5.89 37.61 -16.90
N ASP A 316 5.48 38.20 -18.02
CA ASP A 316 5.36 39.64 -18.21
C ASP A 316 3.95 40.18 -17.87
N SER A 317 3.11 39.39 -17.18
CA SER A 317 1.73 39.76 -16.91
C SER A 317 1.62 41.11 -16.17
N PRO A 318 0.86 42.09 -16.69
CA PRO A 318 0.83 43.46 -16.16
C PRO A 318 -0.27 43.71 -15.12
N ASN A 319 -1.24 42.80 -14.97
CA ASN A 319 -2.30 42.89 -13.94
C ASN A 319 -2.92 41.52 -13.64
N PHE A 320 -3.65 41.41 -12.52
CA PHE A 320 -4.27 40.16 -12.08
C PHE A 320 -5.17 39.52 -13.15
N ALA A 321 -5.99 40.31 -13.84
CA ALA A 321 -6.90 39.79 -14.87
C ALA A 321 -6.12 39.14 -16.04
N MET A 322 -5.01 39.76 -16.45
CA MET A 322 -4.12 39.19 -17.46
C MET A 322 -3.41 37.93 -16.95
N THR A 323 -3.07 37.84 -15.67
CA THR A 323 -2.46 36.64 -15.08
C THR A 323 -3.39 35.44 -15.18
N HIS A 324 -4.68 35.60 -14.84
CA HIS A 324 -5.68 34.54 -15.01
C HIS A 324 -5.82 34.09 -16.47
N ILE A 325 -5.84 35.06 -17.40
CA ILE A 325 -5.92 34.77 -18.85
C ILE A 325 -4.68 34.00 -19.31
N ALA A 326 -3.49 34.44 -18.91
CA ALA A 326 -2.23 33.80 -19.28
C ALA A 326 -2.16 32.34 -18.76
N ILE A 327 -2.59 32.10 -17.51
CA ILE A 327 -2.69 30.75 -16.95
C ILE A 327 -3.69 29.89 -17.73
N ALA A 328 -4.86 30.44 -18.08
CA ALA A 328 -5.83 29.73 -18.91
C ALA A 328 -5.25 29.37 -20.29
N ASN A 329 -4.47 30.27 -20.90
CA ASN A 329 -3.80 30.05 -22.18
C ASN A 329 -2.65 29.02 -22.10
N LEU A 330 -2.03 28.86 -20.93
CA LEU A 330 -0.95 27.91 -20.67
C LEU A 330 -1.44 26.46 -20.46
N ARG A 331 -2.63 26.28 -19.86
CA ARG A 331 -3.19 24.95 -19.52
C ARG A 331 -3.13 23.93 -20.67
N PRO A 332 -3.47 24.26 -21.94
CA PRO A 332 -3.39 23.33 -23.07
C PRO A 332 -1.99 22.78 -23.37
N TYR A 333 -0.93 23.49 -22.97
CA TYR A 333 0.46 23.12 -23.23
C TYR A 333 1.15 22.43 -22.06
N SER A 334 0.46 22.18 -20.95
CA SER A 334 1.04 21.62 -19.73
C SER A 334 1.82 20.32 -19.93
N GLN A 335 1.40 19.46 -20.87
CA GLN A 335 2.09 18.22 -21.22
C GLN A 335 3.43 18.42 -21.95
N PHE A 336 3.70 19.64 -22.44
CA PHE A 336 4.90 20.00 -23.21
C PHE A 336 5.89 20.87 -22.42
N PHE A 337 5.62 21.12 -21.14
CA PHE A 337 6.55 21.84 -20.28
C PHE A 337 7.83 21.05 -20.08
N THR A 338 8.93 21.77 -20.10
CA THR A 338 10.26 21.28 -19.77
C THR A 338 10.64 21.74 -18.38
N VAL A 339 11.72 21.17 -17.82
CA VAL A 339 12.28 21.62 -16.55
C VAL A 339 12.62 23.12 -16.58
N ALA A 340 13.17 23.61 -17.71
CA ALA A 340 13.48 25.02 -17.89
C ALA A 340 12.22 25.91 -17.89
N ASP A 341 11.13 25.44 -18.50
CA ASP A 341 9.84 26.15 -18.46
C ASP A 341 9.31 26.22 -17.03
N ALA A 342 9.39 25.12 -16.28
CA ALA A 342 8.92 25.04 -14.90
C ALA A 342 9.72 25.98 -13.98
N ASN A 343 11.06 25.95 -14.05
CA ASN A 343 11.91 26.89 -13.30
C ASN A 343 11.55 28.34 -13.62
N ARG A 344 11.43 28.68 -14.91
CA ARG A 344 11.08 30.04 -15.36
C ARG A 344 9.71 30.51 -14.86
N LEU A 345 8.72 29.63 -14.85
CA LEU A 345 7.37 29.93 -14.33
C LEU A 345 7.38 30.18 -12.82
N PHE A 346 8.14 29.40 -12.05
CA PHE A 346 8.30 29.62 -10.62
C PHE A 346 9.09 30.90 -10.31
N GLU A 347 10.19 31.13 -11.01
CA GLU A 347 10.96 32.39 -10.92
C GLU A 347 10.06 33.61 -11.17
N ALA A 348 9.22 33.55 -12.20
CA ALA A 348 8.24 34.60 -12.46
C ALA A 348 7.24 34.78 -11.30
N ALA A 349 6.80 33.71 -10.66
CA ALA A 349 5.93 33.79 -9.48
C ALA A 349 6.62 34.43 -8.28
N PHE A 350 7.94 34.30 -8.15
CA PHE A 350 8.74 34.93 -7.10
C PHE A 350 8.99 36.41 -7.38
N ASP A 351 9.39 36.74 -8.61
CA ASP A 351 9.84 38.08 -9.00
C ASP A 351 8.68 39.01 -9.33
N ASN A 352 7.60 38.48 -9.92
CA ASN A 352 6.42 39.24 -10.24
C ASN A 352 5.48 39.28 -9.04
N ARG A 353 5.54 40.39 -8.28
CA ARG A 353 4.68 40.64 -7.10
C ARG A 353 3.20 40.43 -7.38
N GLN A 354 2.74 40.63 -8.62
CA GLN A 354 1.32 40.44 -8.94
C GLN A 354 0.94 38.97 -8.92
N ILE A 355 1.75 38.10 -9.52
CA ILE A 355 1.56 36.64 -9.50
C ILE A 355 1.64 36.15 -8.06
N ASN A 356 2.65 36.62 -7.31
CA ASN A 356 2.82 36.30 -5.90
C ASN A 356 1.56 36.63 -5.07
N TRP A 357 0.99 37.84 -5.26
CA TRP A 357 -0.18 38.29 -4.50
C TRP A 357 -1.45 37.48 -4.75
N ILE A 358 -1.60 36.91 -5.94
CA ILE A 358 -2.76 36.10 -6.30
C ILE A 358 -2.42 34.61 -6.38
N ILE A 359 -1.28 34.18 -5.83
CA ILE A 359 -0.88 32.77 -5.85
C ILE A 359 -1.87 31.85 -5.12
N THR A 360 -2.71 32.43 -4.27
CA THR A 360 -3.79 31.75 -3.56
C THR A 360 -5.12 31.77 -4.31
N ASP A 361 -5.25 32.49 -5.42
CA ASP A 361 -6.48 32.48 -6.22
C ASP A 361 -6.66 31.11 -6.87
N ASP A 362 -7.91 30.67 -7.03
CA ASP A 362 -8.22 29.25 -7.24
C ASP A 362 -7.52 28.64 -8.47
N ASP A 363 -7.58 29.30 -9.63
CA ASP A 363 -6.99 28.82 -10.88
C ASP A 363 -5.47 28.97 -10.92
N VAL A 364 -4.94 30.00 -10.26
CA VAL A 364 -3.51 30.28 -10.12
C VAL A 364 -2.85 29.25 -9.22
N ASN A 365 -3.42 29.04 -8.03
CA ASN A 365 -2.95 28.09 -7.04
C ASN A 365 -2.99 26.68 -7.60
N GLU A 366 -4.10 26.27 -8.23
CA GLU A 366 -4.23 24.98 -8.89
C GLU A 366 -3.15 24.76 -9.95
N PHE A 367 -2.85 25.78 -10.76
CA PHE A 367 -1.81 25.70 -11.78
C PHE A 367 -0.43 25.46 -11.18
N TYR A 368 -0.02 26.25 -10.18
CA TYR A 368 1.30 26.12 -9.57
C TYR A 368 1.45 24.87 -8.69
N LEU A 369 0.40 24.42 -8.00
CA LEU A 369 0.43 23.14 -7.27
C LEU A 369 0.64 21.97 -8.24
N LYS A 370 -0.06 21.98 -9.39
CA LYS A 370 0.14 20.97 -10.43
C LYS A 370 1.55 21.02 -11.00
N LEU A 371 2.04 22.22 -11.33
CA LEU A 371 3.39 22.42 -11.87
C LEU A 371 4.46 21.89 -10.90
N LEU A 372 4.33 22.20 -9.60
CA LEU A 372 5.23 21.67 -8.58
C LEU A 372 5.16 20.15 -8.54
N GLY A 373 3.96 19.57 -8.54
CA GLY A 373 3.74 18.12 -8.55
C GLY A 373 4.42 17.43 -9.73
N ASP A 374 4.36 18.00 -10.93
CA ASP A 374 4.92 17.43 -12.16
C ASP A 374 6.46 17.53 -12.19
N PHE A 375 7.04 18.62 -11.68
CA PHE A 375 8.47 18.92 -11.83
C PHE A 375 9.31 18.81 -10.54
N PHE A 376 8.70 18.46 -9.40
CA PHE A 376 9.35 18.47 -8.06
C PHE A 376 10.78 17.91 -8.04
N ALA A 377 11.01 16.73 -8.64
CA ALA A 377 12.31 16.05 -8.59
C ALA A 377 13.37 16.64 -9.55
N SER A 378 12.96 17.56 -10.42
CA SER A 378 13.80 18.12 -11.48
C SER A 378 14.00 19.63 -11.38
N LEU A 379 13.22 20.34 -10.55
CA LEU A 379 13.40 21.77 -10.33
C LEU A 379 14.77 22.07 -9.71
N ASP A 380 15.27 23.27 -9.97
CA ASP A 380 16.49 23.74 -9.33
C ASP A 380 16.25 23.80 -7.80
N PRO A 381 17.21 23.36 -6.95
CA PRO A 381 16.97 23.25 -5.51
C PRO A 381 16.46 24.54 -4.85
N ASP A 382 17.06 25.69 -5.20
CA ASP A 382 16.63 27.00 -4.66
C ASP A 382 15.23 27.38 -5.14
N VAL A 383 14.87 27.01 -6.38
CA VAL A 383 13.53 27.24 -6.94
C VAL A 383 12.51 26.35 -6.24
N LEU A 384 12.85 25.08 -5.99
CA LEU A 384 12.00 24.13 -5.30
C LEU A 384 11.67 24.60 -3.87
N ASP A 385 12.69 25.01 -3.11
CA ASP A 385 12.50 25.47 -1.73
C ASP A 385 11.62 26.73 -1.67
N ASN A 386 11.83 27.69 -2.57
CA ASN A 386 10.99 28.88 -2.67
C ASN A 386 9.57 28.56 -3.13
N ALA A 387 9.38 27.57 -4.03
CA ALA A 387 8.06 27.14 -4.49
C ALA A 387 7.25 26.49 -3.35
N ILE A 388 7.89 25.65 -2.53
CA ILE A 388 7.27 25.03 -1.35
C ILE A 388 6.82 26.11 -0.35
N GLU A 389 7.67 27.12 -0.10
CA GLU A 389 7.31 28.26 0.76
C GLU A 389 6.18 29.10 0.18
N LEU A 390 6.28 29.48 -1.09
CA LEU A 390 5.29 30.31 -1.78
C LEU A 390 3.89 29.67 -1.75
N LEU A 391 3.82 28.36 -1.93
CA LEU A 391 2.56 27.61 -1.99
C LEU A 391 2.04 27.20 -0.60
N GLY A 392 2.73 27.58 0.48
CA GLY A 392 2.35 27.25 1.85
C GLY A 392 2.42 25.75 2.15
N LEU A 393 3.37 25.04 1.52
CA LEU A 393 3.52 23.58 1.64
C LEU A 393 4.64 23.17 2.60
N ARG A 394 5.30 24.13 3.26
CA ARG A 394 6.24 23.78 4.33
C ARG A 394 5.46 23.07 5.45
N PRO A 395 5.98 21.97 6.01
CA PRO A 395 5.46 21.46 7.27
C PRO A 395 5.49 22.58 8.28
N ASP A 396 4.39 22.83 8.98
CA ASP A 396 4.41 23.73 10.12
C ASP A 396 5.45 23.20 11.12
N ASP A 397 6.55 23.92 11.32
CA ASP A 397 7.52 23.65 12.39
C ASP A 397 6.92 23.96 13.79
N GLU A 398 5.66 24.38 13.84
CA GLU A 398 4.94 24.80 15.05
C GLU A 398 3.56 24.13 15.15
N ASP A 399 3.46 22.86 15.54
CA ASP A 399 2.26 22.31 16.22
C ASP A 399 2.46 20.93 16.90
N HIS A 400 3.63 20.71 17.51
CA HIS A 400 3.88 19.54 18.36
C HIS A 400 4.33 19.86 19.79
N HIS A 401 3.99 21.05 20.31
CA HIS A 401 4.23 21.39 21.71
C HIS A 401 3.09 22.16 22.39
N GLU A 402 1.84 21.70 22.29
CA GLU A 402 0.81 22.16 23.25
C GLU A 402 -0.35 21.16 23.43
N ALA A 403 -0.03 19.93 23.82
CA ALA A 403 -1.02 19.01 24.41
C ALA A 403 -0.38 18.08 25.47
N ALA A 404 0.41 18.66 26.37
CA ALA A 404 0.84 17.99 27.59
C ALA A 404 1.12 19.00 28.71
N SER A 405 0.13 19.82 29.03
CA SER A 405 0.04 20.55 30.31
C SER A 405 -1.35 21.16 30.48
N SER A 406 -2.30 20.36 30.98
CA SER A 406 -3.38 20.78 31.88
C SER A 406 -4.02 19.56 32.51
#